data_AF-W3XEA2-F1
#
_entry.id   AF-W3XEA2-F1
#
_cell.length_a   1.000
_cell.length_b   1.000
_cell.length_c   1.000
_cell.angle_alpha   90.00
_cell.angle_beta   90.00
_cell.angle_gamma   90.00
#
_symmetry.space_group_name_H-M   'P 1'
#
loop_
_entity.id
_entity.type
_entity.pdbx_description
1 polymer ?
#
loop_
_entity_poly.entity_id
_entity_poly.type
_entity_poly.pdbx_seq_one_letter_code
_entity_poly.pdbx_strand_id
1 'polypeptide(L)'
;MASTRLPEIRNDPSKIQLERISHVLFDHPDLDVFDKFASDFGFIKVEHNDEDIAIYRGYGKDQYCYVAHKSTSGEPQFRGAAFLAQTRADFDKAAVMDGAEVTSLSHFPGGGQRVTVQSPSGFPLHIVYGKFHRFHSGPALVHKLGHYGFVVANWDEETRWYTGKFNLVPSDVQFDPSNEDLDVITFLHLDLGQRYTDHHTLFVSRAQPGEHDRMHHTSYEVEDFDTQILGHDWLADKGYKSVWGVGRHILGSQIFDYWRDTSGFTIEHYADGDVVNADTGMQRSVAGPFAVWGPEMNGTMSEDGTRPTAA
;
A
#
# COMPACT_ATOMS: atom_id res chain seq x y z
N MET A 1 26.48 24.13 -38.08
CA MET A 1 25.28 24.21 -37.23
C MET A 1 25.73 24.31 -35.78
N ALA A 2 25.04 25.09 -34.94
CA ALA A 2 25.32 25.07 -33.51
C ALA A 2 25.02 23.68 -32.93
N SER A 3 25.82 23.22 -31.97
CA SER A 3 25.58 21.96 -31.27
C SER A 3 24.22 21.99 -30.59
N THR A 4 23.38 20.98 -30.85
CA THR A 4 22.09 20.78 -30.19
C THR A 4 22.20 19.92 -28.93
N ARG A 5 23.41 19.54 -28.53
CA ARG A 5 23.65 18.74 -27.33
C ARG A 5 23.32 19.57 -26.10
N LEU A 6 22.42 19.07 -25.26
CA LEU A 6 22.11 19.67 -23.97
C LEU A 6 23.39 19.74 -23.12
N PRO A 7 23.63 20.86 -22.42
CA PRO A 7 24.68 20.93 -21.42
C PRO A 7 24.32 20.03 -20.22
N GLU A 8 25.25 19.87 -19.28
CA GLU A 8 24.90 19.32 -17.97
C GLU A 8 23.92 20.27 -17.28
N ILE A 9 22.75 19.77 -16.89
CA ILE A 9 21.71 20.55 -16.23
C ILE A 9 21.62 20.08 -14.79
N ARG A 10 21.74 21.03 -13.85
CA ARG A 10 21.54 20.78 -12.42
C ARG A 10 20.39 21.64 -11.90
N ASN A 11 19.71 21.16 -10.87
CA ASN A 11 18.73 21.97 -10.16
C ASN A 11 19.42 23.02 -9.28
N ASP A 12 18.75 24.13 -9.02
CA ASP A 12 19.17 25.16 -8.07
C ASP A 12 17.94 25.91 -7.50
N PRO A 13 18.04 26.52 -6.31
CA PRO A 13 16.90 27.13 -5.62
C PRO A 13 16.24 28.32 -6.34
N SER A 14 16.87 28.91 -7.36
CA SER A 14 16.26 29.99 -8.13
C SER A 14 15.15 29.48 -9.05
N LYS A 15 15.19 28.20 -9.44
CA LYS A 15 14.15 27.54 -10.23
C LYS A 15 12.87 27.34 -9.42
N ILE A 16 11.75 27.15 -10.12
CA ILE A 16 10.50 26.70 -9.50
C ILE A 16 10.71 25.24 -9.04
N GLN A 17 10.65 25.01 -7.74
CA GLN A 17 10.80 23.66 -7.17
C GLN A 17 9.45 22.95 -7.18
N LEU A 18 9.43 21.77 -7.82
CA LEU A 18 8.25 20.91 -7.90
C LEU A 18 8.44 19.71 -6.97
N GLU A 19 7.38 19.32 -6.26
CA GLU A 19 7.38 18.18 -5.34
C GLU A 19 7.19 16.87 -6.12
N ARG A 20 6.15 16.84 -6.97
CA ARG A 20 5.78 15.68 -7.79
C ARG A 20 4.77 16.07 -8.86
N ILE A 21 4.56 15.17 -9.82
CA ILE A 21 3.39 15.21 -10.70
C ILE A 21 2.12 14.94 -9.89
N SER A 22 1.02 15.61 -10.24
CA SER A 22 -0.28 15.50 -9.58
C SER A 22 -1.32 14.87 -10.47
N HIS A 23 -1.63 15.49 -11.61
CA HIS A 23 -2.69 15.01 -12.50
C HIS A 23 -2.48 15.51 -13.93
N VAL A 24 -3.22 14.93 -14.86
CA VAL A 24 -3.31 15.35 -16.26
C VAL A 24 -4.72 15.79 -16.60
N LEU A 25 -4.83 16.72 -17.55
CA LEU A 25 -6.11 17.22 -18.04
C LEU A 25 -6.25 16.97 -19.53
N PHE A 26 -7.40 16.46 -19.95
CA PHE A 26 -7.73 16.19 -21.34
C PHE A 26 -9.14 16.64 -21.67
N ASP A 27 -9.36 17.13 -22.88
CA ASP A 27 -10.68 17.21 -23.48
C ASP A 27 -11.01 15.89 -24.18
N HIS A 28 -12.24 15.41 -23.99
CA HIS A 28 -12.78 14.21 -24.60
C HIS A 28 -14.06 14.53 -25.38
N PRO A 29 -14.23 13.99 -26.61
CA PRO A 29 -15.46 14.18 -27.38
C PRO A 29 -16.73 13.70 -26.67
N ASP A 30 -16.61 12.60 -25.92
CA ASP A 30 -17.71 11.94 -25.23
C ASP A 30 -17.20 11.41 -23.88
N LEU A 31 -17.71 12.00 -22.78
CA LEU A 31 -17.31 11.64 -21.43
C LEU A 31 -17.87 10.29 -21.00
N ASP A 32 -19.03 9.87 -21.49
CA ASP A 32 -19.64 8.58 -21.11
C ASP A 32 -18.85 7.41 -21.71
N VAL A 33 -18.39 7.58 -22.96
CA VAL A 33 -17.50 6.62 -23.61
C VAL A 33 -16.16 6.53 -22.87
N PHE A 34 -15.58 7.67 -22.48
CA PHE A 34 -14.34 7.68 -21.73
C PHE A 34 -14.50 7.12 -20.32
N ASP A 35 -15.62 7.38 -19.64
CA ASP A 35 -15.91 6.88 -18.28
C ASP A 35 -15.92 5.35 -18.24
N LYS A 36 -16.51 4.71 -19.25
CA LYS A 36 -16.48 3.26 -19.40
C LYS A 36 -15.04 2.75 -19.55
N PHE A 37 -14.25 3.37 -20.42
CA PHE A 37 -12.83 3.02 -20.57
C PHE A 37 -12.05 3.24 -19.27
N ALA A 38 -12.27 4.36 -18.58
CA ALA A 38 -11.57 4.72 -17.36
C ALA A 38 -11.81 3.67 -16.27
N SER A 39 -13.06 3.23 -16.10
CA SER A 39 -13.42 2.15 -15.20
C SER A 39 -12.70 0.84 -15.55
N ASP A 40 -12.71 0.44 -16.83
CA ASP A 40 -12.04 -0.79 -17.30
C ASP A 40 -10.50 -0.71 -17.16
N PHE A 41 -9.94 0.50 -17.27
CA PHE A 41 -8.52 0.76 -17.06
C PHE A 41 -8.09 0.72 -15.59
N GLY A 42 -9.05 0.81 -14.65
CA GLY A 42 -8.81 0.78 -13.20
C GLY A 42 -8.78 2.16 -12.53
N PHE A 43 -9.28 3.21 -13.20
CA PHE A 43 -9.52 4.49 -12.56
C PHE A 43 -10.77 4.45 -11.68
N ILE A 44 -10.71 5.13 -10.53
CA ILE A 44 -11.84 5.30 -9.61
C ILE A 44 -12.40 6.70 -9.83
N LYS A 45 -13.65 6.79 -10.27
CA LYS A 45 -14.35 8.07 -10.47
C LYS A 45 -14.60 8.76 -9.13
N VAL A 46 -14.28 10.05 -9.06
CA VAL A 46 -14.54 10.90 -7.90
C VAL A 46 -15.87 11.61 -8.10
N GLU A 47 -16.73 11.60 -7.08
CA GLU A 47 -18.01 12.31 -7.13
C GLU A 47 -17.79 13.81 -7.33
N HIS A 48 -18.47 14.37 -8.33
CA HIS A 48 -18.38 15.77 -8.71
C HIS A 48 -19.68 16.21 -9.37
N ASN A 49 -20.05 17.49 -9.19
CA ASN A 49 -21.36 18.03 -9.59
C ASN A 49 -21.34 18.82 -10.91
N ASP A 50 -20.30 18.67 -11.73
CA ASP A 50 -20.17 19.33 -13.02
C ASP A 50 -20.32 18.28 -14.14
N GLU A 51 -21.34 18.44 -14.98
CA GLU A 51 -21.62 17.50 -16.08
C GLU A 51 -20.59 17.57 -17.22
N ASP A 52 -19.82 18.67 -17.30
CA ASP A 52 -18.79 18.85 -18.31
C ASP A 52 -17.40 18.40 -17.82
N ILE A 53 -17.29 17.85 -16.60
CA ILE A 53 -16.03 17.39 -16.00
C ILE A 53 -16.21 16.04 -15.31
N ALA A 54 -15.37 15.07 -15.67
CA ALA A 54 -15.18 13.84 -14.91
C ALA A 54 -13.78 13.80 -14.28
N ILE A 55 -13.72 13.50 -12.98
CA ILE A 55 -12.48 13.47 -12.19
C ILE A 55 -12.21 12.03 -11.77
N TYR A 56 -10.96 11.57 -11.91
CA TYR A 56 -10.58 10.21 -11.57
C TYR A 56 -9.30 10.14 -10.74
N ARG A 57 -9.24 9.17 -9.84
CA ARG A 57 -8.07 8.84 -9.02
C ARG A 57 -7.62 7.39 -9.23
N GLY A 58 -6.40 7.08 -8.77
CA GLY A 58 -5.97 5.69 -8.56
C GLY A 58 -6.39 5.17 -7.18
N TYR A 59 -6.01 3.93 -6.88
CA TYR A 59 -6.21 3.34 -5.56
C TYR A 59 -5.42 4.09 -4.47
N GLY A 60 -4.23 4.62 -4.82
CA GLY A 60 -3.36 5.30 -3.87
C GLY A 60 -3.83 6.67 -3.39
N LYS A 61 -2.98 7.32 -2.58
CA LYS A 61 -3.31 8.51 -1.76
C LYS A 61 -3.68 9.80 -2.51
N ASP A 62 -3.51 9.85 -3.82
CA ASP A 62 -3.80 11.05 -4.59
C ASP A 62 -5.31 11.33 -4.69
N GLN A 63 -5.69 12.59 -4.46
CA GLN A 63 -7.10 13.00 -4.51
C GLN A 63 -7.72 12.71 -5.89
N TYR A 64 -6.91 12.91 -6.94
CA TYR A 64 -7.19 12.59 -8.32
C TYR A 64 -5.88 12.67 -9.12
N CYS A 65 -5.82 11.94 -10.22
CA CYS A 65 -4.68 11.92 -11.14
C CYS A 65 -5.09 12.18 -12.60
N TYR A 66 -6.39 12.22 -12.89
CA TYR A 66 -6.92 12.48 -14.23
C TYR A 66 -8.16 13.36 -14.17
N VAL A 67 -8.23 14.37 -15.04
CA VAL A 67 -9.41 15.21 -15.25
C VAL A 67 -9.79 15.17 -16.72
N ALA A 68 -10.99 14.66 -17.01
CA ALA A 68 -11.58 14.66 -18.34
C ALA A 68 -12.59 15.80 -18.43
N HIS A 69 -12.40 16.69 -19.40
CA HIS A 69 -13.35 17.74 -19.75
C HIS A 69 -14.13 17.33 -20.99
N LYS A 70 -15.40 17.74 -21.06
CA LYS A 70 -16.16 17.61 -22.29
C LYS A 70 -15.60 18.56 -23.34
N SER A 71 -15.23 18.02 -24.49
CA SER A 71 -14.70 18.82 -25.59
C SER A 71 -15.77 19.74 -26.17
N THR A 72 -15.43 21.03 -26.26
CA THR A 72 -16.31 22.04 -26.90
C THR A 72 -16.24 21.99 -28.42
N SER A 73 -15.14 21.49 -28.99
CA SER A 73 -14.96 21.32 -30.43
C SER A 73 -15.42 19.94 -30.93
N GLY A 74 -15.66 18.99 -30.03
CA GLY A 74 -15.90 17.58 -30.36
C GLY A 74 -14.62 16.80 -30.66
N GLU A 75 -13.43 17.40 -30.49
CA GLU A 75 -12.14 16.76 -30.73
C GLU A 75 -11.36 16.55 -29.41
N PRO A 76 -10.54 15.49 -29.29
CA PRO A 76 -9.71 15.28 -28.11
C PRO A 76 -8.54 16.28 -28.07
N GLN A 77 -8.19 16.75 -26.87
CA GLN A 77 -7.08 17.68 -26.69
C GLN A 77 -6.34 17.44 -25.37
N PHE A 78 -5.00 17.50 -25.40
CA PHE A 78 -4.22 17.56 -24.17
C PHE A 78 -4.24 18.97 -23.60
N ARG A 79 -4.77 19.12 -22.38
CA ARG A 79 -4.87 20.41 -21.68
C ARG A 79 -3.73 20.68 -20.72
N GLY A 80 -2.78 19.75 -20.57
CA GLY A 80 -1.58 19.94 -19.77
C GLY A 80 -1.44 18.94 -18.62
N ALA A 81 -0.24 18.93 -18.04
CA ALA A 81 0.07 18.19 -16.82
C ALA A 81 0.24 19.16 -15.65
N ALA A 82 -0.14 18.72 -14.45
CA ALA A 82 -0.04 19.47 -13.22
C ALA A 82 1.04 18.91 -12.30
N PHE A 83 1.84 19.79 -11.73
CA PHE A 83 2.80 19.49 -10.69
C PHE A 83 2.47 20.26 -9.42
N LEU A 84 2.77 19.67 -8.27
CA LEU A 84 2.71 20.40 -7.00
C LEU A 84 3.95 21.24 -6.82
N ALA A 85 3.78 22.51 -6.45
CA ALA A 85 4.88 23.32 -5.94
C ALA A 85 5.32 22.79 -4.56
N GLN A 86 6.63 22.72 -4.30
CA GLN A 86 7.13 22.34 -2.97
C GLN A 86 6.72 23.34 -1.90
N THR A 87 6.75 24.64 -2.26
CA THR A 87 6.43 25.73 -1.33
C THR A 87 5.51 26.75 -1.98
N ARG A 88 4.92 27.60 -1.13
CA ARG A 88 4.19 28.78 -1.61
C ARG A 88 5.06 29.70 -2.46
N ALA A 89 6.33 29.87 -2.09
CA ALA A 89 7.27 30.71 -2.84
C ALA A 89 7.52 30.15 -4.26
N ASP A 90 7.57 28.83 -4.42
CA ASP A 90 7.73 28.21 -5.74
C ASP A 90 6.49 28.37 -6.62
N PHE A 91 5.29 28.32 -6.02
CA PHE A 91 4.06 28.67 -6.72
C PHE A 91 4.05 30.14 -7.15
N ASP A 92 4.46 31.05 -6.27
CA ASP A 92 4.50 32.48 -6.56
C ASP A 92 5.52 32.81 -7.67
N LYS A 93 6.65 32.08 -7.75
CA LYS A 93 7.59 32.17 -8.90
C LYS A 93 6.91 31.81 -10.22
N ALA A 94 6.06 30.79 -10.25
CA ALA A 94 5.32 30.40 -11.45
C ALA A 94 4.25 31.44 -11.81
N ALA A 95 3.58 32.01 -10.80
CA ALA A 95 2.48 32.97 -10.97
C ALA A 95 2.87 34.28 -11.64
N VAL A 96 4.16 34.63 -11.64
CA VAL A 96 4.69 35.86 -12.25
C VAL A 96 5.37 35.63 -13.59
N MET A 97 5.31 34.41 -14.14
CA MET A 97 5.80 34.12 -15.49
C MET A 97 4.94 34.85 -16.53
N ASP A 98 5.55 35.17 -17.68
CA ASP A 98 4.82 35.80 -18.78
C ASP A 98 3.69 34.89 -19.29
N GLY A 99 2.49 35.45 -19.42
CA GLY A 99 1.28 34.71 -19.78
C GLY A 99 0.74 33.75 -18.71
N ALA A 100 1.21 33.83 -17.45
CA ALA A 100 0.70 33.00 -16.37
C ALA A 100 -0.75 33.35 -16.00
N GLU A 101 -1.61 32.33 -15.91
CA GLU A 101 -3.01 32.47 -15.48
C GLU A 101 -3.23 31.76 -14.14
N VAL A 102 -3.68 32.50 -13.13
CA VAL A 102 -3.96 31.93 -11.79
C VAL A 102 -5.46 31.68 -11.62
N THR A 103 -5.83 30.44 -11.32
CA THR A 103 -7.22 30.03 -11.09
C THR A 103 -7.41 29.38 -9.72
N SER A 104 -8.60 29.52 -9.15
CA SER A 104 -8.99 28.76 -7.95
C SER A 104 -9.25 27.30 -8.30
N LEU A 105 -8.92 26.38 -7.40
CA LEU A 105 -9.30 24.96 -7.47
C LEU A 105 -10.37 24.63 -6.41
N SER A 106 -11.10 25.62 -5.89
CA SER A 106 -12.10 25.43 -4.82
C SER A 106 -13.18 24.39 -5.12
N HIS A 107 -13.47 24.12 -6.40
CA HIS A 107 -14.43 23.12 -6.83
C HIS A 107 -13.82 21.72 -7.02
N PHE A 108 -12.49 21.59 -6.98
CA PHE A 108 -11.79 20.32 -7.12
C PHE A 108 -11.48 19.72 -5.73
N PRO A 109 -11.44 18.38 -5.61
CA PRO A 109 -10.95 17.72 -4.40
C PRO A 109 -9.57 18.26 -3.96
N GLY A 110 -9.39 18.53 -2.66
CA GLY A 110 -8.17 19.13 -2.12
C GLY A 110 -8.05 20.66 -2.23
N GLY A 111 -8.84 21.29 -3.10
CA GLY A 111 -8.89 22.74 -3.25
C GLY A 111 -7.56 23.37 -3.69
N GLY A 112 -7.35 24.65 -3.34
CA GLY A 112 -6.10 25.35 -3.57
C GLY A 112 -6.13 26.30 -4.78
N GLN A 113 -4.95 26.55 -5.33
CA GLN A 113 -4.77 27.42 -6.49
C GLN A 113 -3.92 26.71 -7.55
N ARG A 114 -4.14 27.08 -8.80
CA ARG A 114 -3.38 26.61 -9.95
C ARG A 114 -2.85 27.81 -10.72
N VAL A 115 -1.60 27.75 -11.14
CA VAL A 115 -1.04 28.60 -12.19
C VAL A 115 -0.96 27.77 -13.46
N THR A 116 -1.46 28.29 -14.58
CA THR A 116 -1.24 27.74 -15.91
C THR A 116 -0.23 28.61 -16.63
N VAL A 117 0.83 28.00 -17.17
CA VAL A 117 1.80 28.64 -18.06
C VAL A 117 1.90 27.87 -19.36
N GLN A 118 2.27 28.54 -20.45
CA GLN A 118 2.51 27.89 -21.73
C GLN A 118 3.99 27.56 -21.89
N SER A 119 4.29 26.32 -22.26
CA SER A 119 5.63 25.97 -22.73
C SER A 119 5.97 26.71 -24.04
N PRO A 120 7.25 26.78 -24.45
CA PRO A 120 7.62 27.39 -25.74
C PRO A 120 6.93 26.77 -26.97
N SER A 121 6.43 25.54 -26.86
CA SER A 121 5.68 24.86 -27.92
C SER A 121 4.16 25.02 -27.80
N GLY A 122 3.67 25.79 -26.83
CA GLY A 122 2.24 26.04 -26.62
C GLY A 122 1.50 24.94 -25.85
N PHE A 123 2.21 23.97 -25.26
CA PHE A 123 1.60 23.02 -24.33
C PHE A 123 1.40 23.67 -22.96
N PRO A 124 0.20 23.56 -22.36
CA PRO A 124 -0.02 24.05 -21.01
C PRO A 124 0.71 23.21 -19.98
N LEU A 125 1.28 23.88 -18.98
CA LEU A 125 1.86 23.30 -17.77
C LEU A 125 1.19 23.96 -16.57
N HIS A 126 0.77 23.14 -15.61
CA HIS A 126 0.12 23.63 -14.41
C HIS A 126 1.00 23.44 -13.17
N ILE A 127 1.05 24.47 -12.33
CA ILE A 127 1.69 24.43 -11.03
C ILE A 127 0.59 24.63 -10.00
N VAL A 128 0.42 23.66 -9.12
CA VAL A 128 -0.65 23.63 -8.10
C VAL A 128 -0.06 23.86 -6.73
N TYR A 129 -0.72 24.70 -5.95
CA TYR A 129 -0.47 24.85 -4.52
C TYR A 129 -1.78 24.68 -3.76
N GLY A 130 -1.89 23.54 -3.10
CA GLY A 130 -3.08 23.10 -2.37
C GLY A 130 -2.83 23.05 -0.86
N LYS A 131 -3.93 22.93 -0.09
CA LYS A 131 -3.85 22.90 1.38
C LYS A 131 -3.71 21.49 1.95
N PHE A 132 -4.27 20.47 1.31
CA PHE A 132 -4.33 19.15 1.93
C PHE A 132 -4.25 17.99 0.93
N HIS A 133 -3.40 17.01 1.24
CA HIS A 133 -3.59 15.62 0.85
C HIS A 133 -4.29 14.93 2.01
N ARG A 134 -5.62 14.78 1.96
CA ARG A 134 -6.35 14.08 3.04
C ARG A 134 -6.69 12.67 2.60
N PHE A 135 -6.23 11.71 3.38
CA PHE A 135 -6.84 10.39 3.34
C PHE A 135 -8.32 10.49 3.75
N HIS A 136 -9.12 9.60 3.19
CA HIS A 136 -10.52 9.45 3.57
C HIS A 136 -10.62 8.28 4.54
N SER A 137 -11.48 8.39 5.54
CA SER A 137 -11.84 7.23 6.38
C SER A 137 -12.51 6.17 5.51
N GLY A 138 -12.14 4.91 5.71
CA GLY A 138 -12.61 3.80 4.89
C GLY A 138 -11.84 2.52 5.16
N PRO A 139 -12.27 1.39 4.59
CA PRO A 139 -11.54 0.14 4.70
C PRO A 139 -10.16 0.27 4.03
N ALA A 140 -9.14 -0.38 4.62
CA ALA A 140 -7.90 -0.66 3.90
C ALA A 140 -8.20 -1.68 2.80
N LEU A 141 -7.89 -1.33 1.54
CA LEU A 141 -8.14 -2.23 0.43
C LEU A 141 -7.06 -3.31 0.38
N VAL A 142 -7.50 -4.56 0.30
CA VAL A 142 -6.61 -5.72 0.17
C VAL A 142 -6.03 -5.76 -1.23
N HIS A 143 -4.70 -5.82 -1.32
CA HIS A 143 -3.93 -6.03 -2.54
C HIS A 143 -3.82 -7.51 -2.89
N LYS A 144 -3.33 -8.35 -1.96
CA LYS A 144 -3.17 -9.80 -2.15
C LYS A 144 -3.22 -10.58 -0.84
N LEU A 145 -3.36 -11.90 -0.93
CA LEU A 145 -3.00 -12.82 0.16
C LEU A 145 -1.47 -12.90 0.25
N GLY A 146 -0.91 -12.73 1.45
CA GLY A 146 0.53 -12.92 1.71
C GLY A 146 0.82 -14.32 2.22
N HIS A 147 0.30 -14.63 3.42
CA HIS A 147 0.56 -15.89 4.08
C HIS A 147 -0.65 -16.43 4.85
N TYR A 148 -0.50 -17.67 5.28
CA TYR A 148 -1.35 -18.29 6.27
C TYR A 148 -0.47 -19.10 7.21
N GLY A 149 -1.04 -19.52 8.33
CA GLY A 149 -0.37 -20.52 9.13
C GLY A 149 -1.19 -21.08 10.25
N PHE A 150 -0.64 -22.11 10.86
CA PHE A 150 -1.35 -22.97 11.78
C PHE A 150 -0.46 -23.40 12.94
N VAL A 151 -1.14 -23.82 14.01
CA VAL A 151 -0.54 -24.47 15.16
C VAL A 151 -0.76 -25.96 15.02
N VAL A 152 0.30 -26.76 15.18
CA VAL A 152 0.25 -28.23 15.00
C VAL A 152 0.97 -28.98 16.10
N ALA A 153 0.38 -30.07 16.57
CA ALA A 153 0.93 -30.95 17.60
C ALA A 153 2.11 -31.77 17.05
N ASN A 154 1.98 -32.31 15.84
CA ASN A 154 3.05 -33.07 15.18
C ASN A 154 3.92 -32.18 14.27
N TRP A 155 4.43 -31.10 14.85
CA TRP A 155 5.19 -30.06 14.15
C TRP A 155 6.39 -30.59 13.37
N ASP A 156 7.12 -31.55 13.94
CA ASP A 156 8.33 -32.10 13.32
C ASP A 156 8.02 -32.86 12.03
N GLU A 157 6.93 -33.62 11.99
CA GLU A 157 6.50 -34.31 10.78
C GLU A 157 5.93 -33.34 9.75
N GLU A 158 5.10 -32.39 10.19
CA GLU A 158 4.46 -31.38 9.33
C GLU A 158 5.51 -30.53 8.60
N THR A 159 6.44 -29.94 9.35
CA THR A 159 7.50 -29.08 8.79
C THR A 159 8.43 -29.87 7.87
N ARG A 160 8.81 -31.11 8.24
CA ARG A 160 9.61 -31.99 7.35
C ARG A 160 8.86 -32.37 6.08
N TRP A 161 7.55 -32.59 6.15
CA TRP A 161 6.75 -32.90 4.98
C TRP A 161 6.71 -31.73 4.01
N TYR A 162 6.43 -30.51 4.49
CA TYR A 162 6.42 -29.33 3.63
C TYR A 162 7.79 -29.06 2.99
N THR A 163 8.84 -28.99 3.80
CA THR A 163 10.21 -28.67 3.35
C THR A 163 10.85 -29.79 2.53
N GLY A 164 10.41 -31.05 2.70
CA GLY A 164 10.92 -32.19 1.94
C GLY A 164 10.16 -32.48 0.63
N LYS A 165 9.00 -31.85 0.41
CA LYS A 165 8.14 -32.10 -0.77
C LYS A 165 7.96 -30.90 -1.67
N PHE A 166 8.01 -29.69 -1.10
CA PHE A 166 7.77 -28.44 -1.82
C PHE A 166 9.00 -27.54 -1.75
N ASN A 167 9.06 -26.53 -2.60
CA ASN A 167 10.11 -25.52 -2.59
C ASN A 167 9.92 -24.49 -1.47
N LEU A 168 9.50 -24.95 -0.28
CA LEU A 168 9.35 -24.13 0.91
C LEU A 168 10.63 -24.23 1.74
N VAL A 169 11.27 -23.09 1.98
CA VAL A 169 12.54 -23.00 2.71
C VAL A 169 12.36 -22.05 3.90
N PRO A 170 12.93 -22.36 5.08
CA PRO A 170 12.89 -21.47 6.21
C PRO A 170 13.61 -20.14 5.96
N SER A 171 12.90 -19.04 6.14
CA SER A 171 13.51 -17.70 6.29
C SER A 171 13.92 -17.49 7.74
N ASP A 172 13.03 -17.79 8.68
CA ASP A 172 13.26 -17.74 10.12
C ASP A 172 12.83 -19.03 10.82
N VAL A 173 13.62 -19.43 11.81
CA VAL A 173 13.29 -20.48 12.78
C VAL A 173 13.48 -19.94 14.19
N GLN A 174 12.50 -20.14 15.07
CA GLN A 174 12.64 -19.84 16.49
C GLN A 174 12.68 -21.11 17.34
N PHE A 175 13.58 -21.14 18.32
CA PHE A 175 13.73 -22.24 19.28
C PHE A 175 13.35 -21.85 20.71
N ASP A 176 12.98 -22.84 21.52
CA ASP A 176 12.55 -22.64 22.90
C ASP A 176 13.67 -22.06 23.77
N PRO A 177 13.41 -21.00 24.56
CA PRO A 177 14.44 -20.36 25.39
C PRO A 177 15.02 -21.26 26.49
N SER A 178 14.34 -22.34 26.87
CA SER A 178 14.80 -23.34 27.83
C SER A 178 15.42 -24.58 27.18
N ASN A 179 15.26 -24.76 25.86
CA ASN A 179 15.79 -25.89 25.12
C ASN A 179 16.16 -25.49 23.68
N GLU A 180 17.45 -25.23 23.45
CA GLU A 180 17.95 -24.80 22.14
C GLU A 180 17.81 -25.85 21.04
N ASP A 181 17.57 -27.12 21.37
CA ASP A 181 17.34 -28.20 20.42
C ASP A 181 15.86 -28.33 20.02
N LEU A 182 14.97 -27.52 20.61
CA LEU A 182 13.53 -27.55 20.35
C LEU A 182 13.11 -26.34 19.52
N ASP A 183 12.99 -26.53 18.21
CA ASP A 183 12.34 -25.54 17.33
C ASP A 183 10.83 -25.50 17.58
N VAL A 184 10.29 -24.28 17.69
CA VAL A 184 8.90 -24.01 18.09
C VAL A 184 8.11 -23.21 17.06
N ILE A 185 8.78 -22.41 16.21
CA ILE A 185 8.12 -21.63 15.14
C ILE A 185 9.02 -21.66 13.90
N THR A 186 8.42 -21.79 12.71
CA THR A 186 9.13 -21.64 11.44
C THR A 186 8.32 -20.82 10.46
N PHE A 187 9.00 -19.88 9.80
CA PHE A 187 8.50 -19.05 8.72
C PHE A 187 9.11 -19.56 7.41
N LEU A 188 8.27 -19.93 6.44
CA LEU A 188 8.66 -20.57 5.20
C LEU A 188 8.34 -19.66 4.00
N HIS A 189 9.37 -19.33 3.21
CA HIS A 189 9.20 -18.65 1.93
C HIS A 189 9.28 -19.65 0.76
N LEU A 190 8.84 -19.23 -0.43
CA LEU A 190 9.04 -20.00 -1.65
C LEU A 190 10.45 -19.75 -2.18
N ASP A 191 11.27 -20.78 -2.27
CA ASP A 191 12.54 -20.70 -2.98
C ASP A 191 12.27 -20.70 -4.50
N LEU A 192 12.51 -19.53 -5.10
CA LEU A 192 12.38 -19.28 -6.54
C LEU A 192 13.74 -18.88 -7.13
N GLY A 193 14.84 -19.28 -6.47
CA GLY A 193 16.21 -18.91 -6.80
C GLY A 193 16.49 -17.45 -6.45
N GLN A 194 16.93 -16.69 -7.46
CA GLN A 194 17.34 -15.30 -7.30
C GLN A 194 16.17 -14.31 -7.22
N ARG A 195 14.96 -14.76 -7.55
CA ARG A 195 13.76 -13.92 -7.48
C ARG A 195 13.32 -13.76 -6.03
N TYR A 196 13.18 -12.51 -5.61
CA TYR A 196 12.63 -12.16 -4.30
C TYR A 196 11.18 -12.61 -4.15
N THR A 197 10.88 -13.16 -2.97
CA THR A 197 9.54 -13.56 -2.52
C THR A 197 9.22 -12.92 -1.18
N ASP A 198 7.95 -12.89 -0.80
CA ASP A 198 7.55 -12.51 0.56
C ASP A 198 8.39 -13.28 1.60
N HIS A 199 8.70 -12.62 2.72
CA HIS A 199 9.45 -13.21 3.83
C HIS A 199 8.94 -14.61 4.23
N HIS A 200 7.64 -14.80 4.17
CA HIS A 200 7.01 -16.11 4.28
C HIS A 200 5.68 -16.14 3.55
N THR A 201 5.28 -17.34 3.13
CA THR A 201 3.92 -17.63 2.63
C THR A 201 3.21 -18.66 3.52
N LEU A 202 3.97 -19.41 4.31
CA LEU A 202 3.49 -20.35 5.30
C LEU A 202 4.26 -20.12 6.61
N PHE A 203 3.56 -20.04 7.74
CA PHE A 203 4.19 -20.16 9.04
C PHE A 203 3.60 -21.34 9.83
N VAL A 204 4.43 -22.03 10.60
CA VAL A 204 4.02 -23.20 11.38
C VAL A 204 4.52 -23.05 12.81
N SER A 205 3.60 -23.07 13.77
CA SER A 205 3.91 -23.04 15.20
C SER A 205 3.65 -24.40 15.84
N ARG A 206 4.53 -24.81 16.75
CA ARG A 206 4.37 -26.02 17.54
C ARG A 206 3.30 -25.80 18.59
N ALA A 207 2.30 -26.69 18.62
CA ALA A 207 1.29 -26.68 19.65
C ALA A 207 1.91 -26.96 21.04
N GLN A 208 1.43 -26.27 22.06
CA GLN A 208 1.80 -26.60 23.43
C GLN A 208 1.27 -27.99 23.81
N PRO A 209 1.92 -28.72 24.73
CA PRO A 209 1.43 -30.03 25.17
C PRO A 209 -0.04 -29.99 25.60
N GLY A 210 -0.88 -30.79 24.94
CA GLY A 210 -2.32 -30.86 25.22
C GLY A 210 -3.19 -29.90 24.39
N GLU A 211 -2.60 -29.03 23.58
CA GLU A 211 -3.33 -28.29 22.54
C GLU A 211 -3.59 -29.16 21.30
N HIS A 212 -4.52 -28.71 20.46
CA HIS A 212 -4.89 -29.36 19.22
C HIS A 212 -4.53 -28.50 18.01
N ASP A 213 -4.53 -29.14 16.84
CA ASP A 213 -4.22 -28.50 15.57
C ASP A 213 -5.30 -27.48 15.21
N ARG A 214 -4.87 -26.26 14.81
CA ARG A 214 -5.80 -25.17 14.48
C ARG A 214 -5.19 -24.18 13.50
N MET A 215 -6.06 -23.50 12.76
CA MET A 215 -5.67 -22.32 11.99
C MET A 215 -5.23 -21.22 12.97
N HIS A 216 -4.08 -20.62 12.73
CA HIS A 216 -3.62 -19.49 13.53
C HIS A 216 -4.10 -18.18 12.92
N HIS A 217 -3.82 -17.92 11.64
CA HIS A 217 -4.34 -16.77 10.90
C HIS A 217 -4.11 -16.88 9.38
N THR A 218 -4.82 -16.03 8.64
CA THR A 218 -4.53 -15.68 7.23
C THR A 218 -4.22 -14.19 7.14
N SER A 219 -3.30 -13.81 6.24
CA SER A 219 -2.76 -12.45 6.18
C SER A 219 -2.83 -11.83 4.79
N TYR A 220 -3.25 -10.57 4.74
CA TYR A 220 -3.61 -9.86 3.51
C TYR A 220 -2.84 -8.54 3.41
N GLU A 221 -2.17 -8.33 2.28
CA GLU A 221 -1.37 -7.13 2.05
C GLU A 221 -2.28 -5.94 1.80
N VAL A 222 -1.98 -4.80 2.43
CA VAL A 222 -2.57 -3.49 2.15
C VAL A 222 -1.49 -2.53 1.64
N GLU A 223 -1.89 -1.38 1.12
CA GLU A 223 -1.00 -0.50 0.34
C GLU A 223 0.21 0.02 1.16
N ASP A 224 -0.05 0.54 2.36
CA ASP A 224 0.98 1.15 3.20
C ASP A 224 0.51 1.28 4.66
N PHE A 225 1.40 1.81 5.50
CA PHE A 225 1.11 2.06 6.90
C PHE A 225 -0.07 3.02 7.12
N ASP A 226 -0.15 4.11 6.34
CA ASP A 226 -1.19 5.13 6.50
C ASP A 226 -2.59 4.53 6.23
N THR A 227 -2.72 3.75 5.14
CA THR A 227 -3.95 3.04 4.79
C THR A 227 -4.30 1.95 5.79
N GLN A 228 -3.32 1.24 6.34
CA GLN A 228 -3.55 0.26 7.39
C GLN A 228 -4.12 0.88 8.67
N ILE A 229 -3.58 2.03 9.12
CA ILE A 229 -4.13 2.75 10.29
C ILE A 229 -5.58 3.20 10.03
N LEU A 230 -5.88 3.70 8.83
CA LEU A 230 -7.24 4.10 8.49
C LEU A 230 -8.20 2.89 8.47
N GLY A 231 -7.73 1.76 7.95
CA GLY A 231 -8.48 0.50 7.99
C GLY A 231 -8.72 0.01 9.42
N HIS A 232 -7.72 0.16 10.29
CA HIS A 232 -7.83 -0.17 11.71
C HIS A 232 -8.94 0.66 12.38
N ASP A 233 -8.87 1.99 12.26
CA ASP A 233 -9.86 2.91 12.82
C ASP A 233 -11.26 2.62 12.25
N TRP A 234 -11.35 2.36 10.94
CA TRP A 234 -12.61 2.02 10.28
C TRP A 234 -13.26 0.74 10.85
N LEU A 235 -12.47 -0.31 11.08
CA LEU A 235 -12.98 -1.55 11.68
C LEU A 235 -13.34 -1.36 13.16
N ALA A 236 -12.56 -0.58 13.91
CA ALA A 236 -12.83 -0.24 15.30
C ALA A 236 -14.15 0.54 15.45
N ASP A 237 -14.38 1.55 14.61
CA ASP A 237 -15.61 2.36 14.59
C ASP A 237 -16.87 1.54 14.26
N LYS A 238 -16.71 0.43 13.54
CA LYS A 238 -17.79 -0.54 13.25
C LYS A 238 -18.02 -1.54 14.38
N GLY A 239 -17.18 -1.56 15.40
CA GLY A 239 -17.27 -2.47 16.54
C GLY A 239 -16.76 -3.89 16.25
N TYR A 240 -15.91 -4.08 15.24
CA TYR A 240 -15.23 -5.36 15.05
C TYR A 240 -14.23 -5.63 16.17
N LYS A 241 -13.92 -6.91 16.41
CA LYS A 241 -13.03 -7.32 17.52
C LYS A 241 -11.57 -7.30 17.04
N SER A 242 -10.82 -6.31 17.48
CA SER A 242 -9.35 -6.32 17.36
C SER A 242 -8.76 -7.44 18.22
N VAL A 243 -7.75 -8.12 17.70
CA VAL A 243 -7.05 -9.23 18.37
C VAL A 243 -5.78 -8.76 19.05
N TRP A 244 -5.04 -7.84 18.42
CA TRP A 244 -3.79 -7.33 18.97
C TRP A 244 -3.67 -5.82 18.71
N GLY A 245 -3.94 -5.38 17.48
CA GLY A 245 -3.83 -3.98 17.03
C GLY A 245 -2.61 -3.76 16.14
N VAL A 246 -2.30 -2.50 15.83
CA VAL A 246 -1.27 -2.17 14.85
C VAL A 246 0.13 -2.17 15.46
N GLY A 247 1.05 -2.91 14.84
CA GLY A 247 2.46 -2.99 15.26
C GLY A 247 3.40 -3.33 14.12
N ARG A 248 4.69 -3.50 14.42
CA ARG A 248 5.70 -4.02 13.48
C ARG A 248 6.35 -5.27 14.05
N HIS A 249 6.33 -6.35 13.28
CA HIS A 249 7.01 -7.59 13.63
C HIS A 249 8.53 -7.43 13.65
N ILE A 250 9.19 -8.22 14.51
CA ILE A 250 10.66 -8.36 14.47
C ILE A 250 11.08 -9.22 13.27
N LEU A 251 10.42 -10.36 13.08
CA LEU A 251 10.70 -11.28 11.97
C LEU A 251 9.93 -10.85 10.73
N GLY A 252 10.60 -10.82 9.59
CA GLY A 252 10.06 -10.32 8.32
C GLY A 252 9.65 -8.84 8.30
N SER A 253 9.83 -8.10 9.39
CA SER A 253 9.58 -6.65 9.52
C SER A 253 8.18 -6.16 9.09
N GLN A 254 7.20 -7.05 8.89
CA GLN A 254 5.86 -6.68 8.45
C GLN A 254 5.17 -5.80 9.50
N ILE A 255 4.55 -4.72 9.05
CA ILE A 255 3.57 -3.99 9.84
C ILE A 255 2.31 -4.85 9.88
N PHE A 256 1.78 -5.14 11.05
CA PHE A 256 0.62 -6.03 11.24
C PHE A 256 -0.57 -5.31 11.83
N ASP A 257 -1.77 -5.82 11.59
CA ASP A 257 -3.01 -5.45 12.29
C ASP A 257 -3.99 -6.64 12.31
N TYR A 258 -4.22 -7.20 13.49
CA TYR A 258 -4.98 -8.45 13.66
C TYR A 258 -6.41 -8.22 14.12
N TRP A 259 -7.35 -8.93 13.48
CA TRP A 259 -8.79 -8.88 13.74
C TRP A 259 -9.41 -10.28 13.84
N ARG A 260 -10.55 -10.38 14.52
CA ARG A 260 -11.44 -11.54 14.37
C ARG A 260 -12.45 -11.27 13.27
N ASP A 261 -12.57 -12.21 12.35
CA ASP A 261 -13.66 -12.21 11.39
C ASP A 261 -15.01 -12.56 12.08
N THR A 262 -16.09 -12.50 11.30
CA THR A 262 -17.45 -12.78 11.80
C THR A 262 -17.69 -14.22 12.24
N SER A 263 -16.77 -15.15 11.91
CA SER A 263 -16.83 -16.57 12.27
C SER A 263 -15.84 -16.95 13.38
N GLY A 264 -14.99 -16.04 13.84
CA GLY A 264 -14.00 -16.25 14.89
C GLY A 264 -12.57 -16.56 14.39
N PHE A 265 -12.34 -16.63 13.07
CA PHE A 265 -11.00 -16.77 12.52
C PHE A 265 -10.19 -15.49 12.76
N THR A 266 -8.90 -15.65 13.05
CA THR A 266 -7.97 -14.52 13.07
C THR A 266 -7.56 -14.18 11.65
N ILE A 267 -7.67 -12.91 11.29
CA ILE A 267 -7.20 -12.37 10.02
C ILE A 267 -6.25 -11.19 10.29
N GLU A 268 -5.29 -10.99 9.41
CA GLU A 268 -4.26 -9.95 9.51
C GLU A 268 -4.29 -9.06 8.27
N HIS A 269 -4.22 -7.74 8.47
CA HIS A 269 -3.66 -6.85 7.46
C HIS A 269 -2.15 -6.72 7.67
N TYR A 270 -1.39 -6.76 6.59
CA TYR A 270 0.02 -6.44 6.64
C TYR A 270 0.46 -5.44 5.57
N ALA A 271 1.53 -4.71 5.85
CA ALA A 271 2.23 -3.86 4.90
C ALA A 271 3.73 -3.81 5.20
N ASP A 272 4.54 -3.41 4.21
CA ASP A 272 5.96 -3.10 4.38
C ASP A 272 6.76 -4.20 5.11
N GLY A 273 6.98 -5.33 4.43
CA GLY A 273 7.74 -6.47 4.94
C GLY A 273 9.00 -6.77 4.12
N ASP A 274 9.90 -7.54 4.71
CA ASP A 274 11.10 -8.04 4.04
C ASP A 274 10.72 -8.98 2.88
N VAL A 275 11.54 -8.95 1.85
CA VAL A 275 11.53 -9.94 0.78
C VAL A 275 12.85 -10.69 0.77
N VAL A 276 12.79 -11.99 0.52
CA VAL A 276 13.92 -12.91 0.64
C VAL A 276 14.12 -13.70 -0.64
N ASN A 277 15.33 -14.23 -0.86
CA ASN A 277 15.66 -15.10 -1.98
C ASN A 277 16.68 -16.18 -1.54
N ALA A 278 17.16 -17.00 -2.48
CA ALA A 278 18.11 -18.08 -2.18
C ALA A 278 19.44 -17.63 -1.54
N ASP A 279 19.81 -16.34 -1.64
CA ASP A 279 21.04 -15.81 -1.05
C ASP A 279 20.83 -15.24 0.36
N THR A 280 19.58 -15.05 0.81
CA THR A 280 19.27 -14.54 2.15
C THR A 280 19.70 -15.52 3.24
N GLY A 281 19.44 -16.81 3.02
CA GLY A 281 19.67 -17.87 4.00
C GLY A 281 18.70 -17.85 5.19
N MET A 282 18.65 -18.96 5.91
CA MET A 282 17.83 -19.10 7.12
C MET A 282 18.48 -18.38 8.31
N GLN A 283 17.70 -17.60 9.04
CA GLN A 283 18.04 -17.10 10.37
C GLN A 283 17.42 -17.99 11.45
N ARG A 284 18.17 -18.23 12.53
CA ARG A 284 17.69 -19.01 13.68
C ARG A 284 17.90 -18.22 14.96
N SER A 285 16.83 -18.00 15.72
CA SER A 285 16.83 -17.14 16.92
C SER A 285 16.04 -17.75 18.07
N VAL A 286 16.24 -17.25 19.28
CA VAL A 286 15.44 -17.68 20.44
C VAL A 286 14.02 -17.12 20.32
N ALA A 287 13.01 -17.93 20.65
CA ALA A 287 11.63 -17.46 20.72
C ALA A 287 11.51 -16.36 21.79
N GLY A 288 10.95 -15.23 21.40
CA GLY A 288 10.97 -14.01 22.20
C GLY A 288 9.87 -13.04 21.80
N PRO A 289 10.05 -11.73 22.06
CA PRO A 289 9.10 -10.72 21.64
C PRO A 289 8.81 -10.81 20.14
N PHE A 290 7.56 -10.63 19.77
CA PHE A 290 7.11 -10.73 18.38
C PHE A 290 7.08 -9.40 17.64
N ALA A 291 7.21 -8.27 18.34
CA ALA A 291 7.07 -6.93 17.78
C ALA A 291 8.19 -5.98 18.24
N VAL A 292 8.64 -5.13 17.31
CA VAL A 292 9.58 -4.02 17.58
C VAL A 292 8.85 -2.90 18.32
N TRP A 293 7.62 -2.60 17.88
CA TRP A 293 6.70 -1.66 18.50
C TRP A 293 5.25 -2.10 18.20
N GLY A 294 4.33 -1.65 19.03
CA GLY A 294 2.91 -1.99 18.97
C GLY A 294 2.31 -2.07 20.36
N PRO A 295 0.99 -2.29 20.47
CA PRO A 295 0.35 -2.60 21.75
C PRO A 295 0.90 -3.89 22.35
N GLU A 296 0.84 -4.03 23.67
CA GLU A 296 1.14 -5.29 24.33
C GLU A 296 0.18 -6.39 23.83
N MET A 297 0.74 -7.55 23.53
CA MET A 297 -0.03 -8.71 23.09
C MET A 297 -0.89 -9.21 24.26
N ASN A 298 -2.19 -8.97 24.20
CA ASN A 298 -3.15 -9.63 25.07
C ASN A 298 -3.35 -11.08 24.58
N GLY A 299 -3.65 -12.00 25.49
CA GLY A 299 -3.81 -13.44 25.22
C GLY A 299 -4.96 -13.80 24.25
N THR A 300 -5.58 -12.83 23.60
CA THR A 300 -6.60 -12.95 22.58
C THR A 300 -6.08 -13.55 21.28
N MET A 301 -4.77 -13.51 20.99
CA MET A 301 -4.22 -14.20 19.82
C MET A 301 -4.27 -15.72 19.97
N SER A 302 -4.09 -16.22 21.20
CA SER A 302 -4.14 -17.65 21.51
C SER A 302 -5.56 -18.16 21.77
N GLU A 303 -6.56 -17.27 21.81
CA GLU A 303 -7.97 -17.69 21.84
C GLU A 303 -8.29 -18.50 20.58
N ASP A 304 -8.69 -19.74 20.76
CA ASP A 304 -9.18 -20.56 19.67
C ASP A 304 -10.67 -20.26 19.43
N GLY A 305 -10.93 -19.49 18.37
CA GLY A 305 -12.29 -19.21 17.91
C GLY A 305 -12.84 -20.30 17.00
N THR A 306 -12.04 -21.33 16.71
CA THR A 306 -12.31 -22.32 15.67
C THR A 306 -12.51 -23.71 16.27
N ARG A 307 -13.11 -24.61 15.49
CA ARG A 307 -13.21 -26.02 15.89
C ARG A 307 -11.93 -26.73 15.48
N PRO A 308 -11.58 -27.86 16.14
CA PRO A 308 -10.51 -28.72 15.66
C PRO A 308 -10.69 -29.02 14.18
N THR A 309 -9.60 -29.01 13.42
CA THR A 309 -9.59 -29.52 12.05
C THR A 309 -10.19 -30.93 12.05
N ALA A 310 -11.16 -31.16 11.17
CA ALA A 310 -11.82 -32.47 11.10
C ALA A 310 -10.77 -33.54 10.75
N ALA A 311 -10.73 -34.60 11.57
CA ALA A 311 -9.89 -35.77 11.34
C ALA A 311 -10.28 -36.55 10.07
#